data_AF-A0A1H7UNK7-F1
#
_entry.id   AF-A0A1H7UNK7-F1
#
_cell.length_a   1.000
_cell.length_b   1.000
_cell.length_c   1.000
_cell.angle_alpha   90.00
_cell.angle_beta   90.00
_cell.angle_gamma   90.00
#
_symmetry.space_group_name_H-M   'P 1'
#
loop_
_entity.id
_entity.type
_entity.pdbx_description
1 polymer ?
#
loop_
_entity_poly.entity_id
_entity_poly.type
_entity_poly.pdbx_seq_one_letter_code
_entity_poly.pdbx_strand_id
1 'polypeptide(L)'
;MNSYHKMKKTPPLLTLIAFVLCLAGGADAQTTLHGNYKAVTITMDQNVPYAKTLILLHEMHNGSNIAINYAVGTIMAIRGSTNAYQRLNVADIRSSSAYNTTRASLASFDGDASSSTAVWALKTCMYNGKKYLALHVPYLAAQHSAGYHFVGWIKSTGETLKTVTYDINGVPQNQDVLTNIADYTPDMAENHLAGRLLVSGNVGIGTRNPQAKLAVNGNILAKEVKVKTDITVPDYVFDPEYELSPLAEVEAYVKEHRHLPEIPPARDIEKDGLDLAEMNLLLLKKVEELTLHIIQLAGKTDGLEGENRELRKLYEELKSHK
;
A
#
# COMPACT_ATOMS: atom_id res chain seq x y z
N MET A 1 71.94 75.82 -40.94
CA MET A 1 71.32 77.05 -40.41
C MET A 1 69.82 76.97 -40.62
N ASN A 2 69.04 77.16 -39.55
CA ASN A 2 67.62 77.55 -39.49
C ASN A 2 66.57 76.63 -40.18
N SER A 3 65.35 76.44 -39.71
CA SER A 3 64.66 76.84 -38.47
C SER A 3 63.31 76.08 -38.43
N TYR A 4 62.92 75.68 -37.22
CA TYR A 4 61.58 75.46 -36.66
C TYR A 4 60.35 75.98 -37.44
N HIS A 5 59.21 75.24 -37.43
CA HIS A 5 58.12 75.42 -36.43
C HIS A 5 56.92 74.42 -36.54
N LYS A 6 56.65 73.75 -35.40
CA LYS A 6 55.40 73.26 -34.75
C LYS A 6 54.14 72.83 -35.56
N MET A 7 53.75 71.55 -35.39
CA MET A 7 52.63 70.98 -34.58
C MET A 7 51.20 71.11 -35.14
N LYS A 8 50.54 69.96 -35.37
CA LYS A 8 49.56 69.35 -34.43
C LYS A 8 49.18 67.94 -34.88
N LYS A 9 48.97 67.08 -33.87
CA LYS A 9 48.74 65.63 -33.91
C LYS A 9 47.30 65.27 -34.33
N THR A 10 47.15 64.21 -35.14
CA THR A 10 46.20 63.08 -34.95
C THR A 10 46.61 61.93 -35.90
N PRO A 11 46.76 60.67 -35.43
CA PRO A 11 47.17 59.53 -36.28
C PRO A 11 45.96 58.83 -36.94
N PRO A 12 46.20 58.04 -38.01
CA PRO A 12 45.15 57.43 -38.81
C PRO A 12 44.62 56.10 -38.23
N LEU A 13 43.38 55.83 -38.61
CA LEU A 13 42.57 54.63 -38.41
C LEU A 13 43.33 53.36 -38.81
N LEU A 14 43.60 52.47 -37.86
CA LEU A 14 44.02 51.09 -38.13
C LEU A 14 43.14 50.13 -37.34
N THR A 15 42.36 49.37 -38.08
CA THR A 15 41.39 48.37 -37.64
C THR A 15 42.11 47.24 -36.89
N LEU A 16 41.89 47.13 -35.58
CA LEU A 16 42.35 46.00 -34.78
C LEU A 16 41.15 45.12 -34.41
N ILE A 17 41.19 43.88 -34.90
CA ILE A 17 40.22 42.82 -34.61
C ILE A 17 40.29 42.50 -33.11
N ALA A 18 39.24 42.85 -32.36
CA ALA A 18 39.04 42.40 -30.99
C ALA A 18 38.16 41.15 -31.01
N PHE A 19 38.76 40.01 -30.72
CA PHE A 19 38.10 38.74 -30.47
C PHE A 19 37.35 38.85 -29.14
N VAL A 20 36.07 39.22 -29.18
CA VAL A 20 35.20 39.16 -28.00
C VAL A 20 34.83 37.69 -27.81
N LEU A 21 35.50 37.05 -26.85
CA LEU A 21 35.12 35.76 -26.31
C LEU A 21 33.79 35.94 -25.56
N CYS A 22 32.67 35.84 -26.27
CA CYS A 22 31.37 35.69 -25.63
C CYS A 22 31.36 34.32 -24.93
N LEU A 23 31.41 34.36 -23.60
CA LEU A 23 30.98 33.27 -22.73
C LEU A 23 29.52 32.95 -23.09
N ALA A 24 29.32 31.99 -23.98
CA ALA A 24 28.06 31.28 -24.08
C ALA A 24 27.92 30.47 -22.79
N GLY A 25 27.31 31.08 -21.77
CA GLY A 25 26.70 30.34 -20.69
C GLY A 25 25.77 29.31 -21.33
N GLY A 26 25.92 28.05 -20.95
CA GLY A 26 25.08 26.97 -21.45
C GLY A 26 23.62 27.36 -21.30
N ALA A 27 22.94 27.58 -22.43
CA ALA A 27 21.50 27.51 -22.44
C ALA A 27 21.19 26.05 -22.15
N ASP A 28 20.63 25.77 -20.97
CA ASP A 28 20.00 24.49 -20.70
C ASP A 28 19.08 24.19 -21.89
N ALA A 29 19.28 23.03 -22.51
CA ALA A 29 18.48 22.59 -23.63
C ALA A 29 17.03 22.45 -23.16
N GLN A 30 16.23 23.50 -23.34
CA GLN A 30 14.81 23.48 -23.06
C GLN A 30 14.16 22.61 -24.14
N THR A 31 13.91 21.33 -23.83
CA THR A 31 13.09 20.49 -24.68
C THR A 31 11.69 21.09 -24.69
N THR A 32 11.26 21.60 -25.84
CA THR A 32 9.90 22.11 -26.02
C THR A 32 8.93 20.94 -25.88
N LEU A 33 8.32 20.82 -24.70
CA LEU A 33 7.32 19.80 -24.44
C LEU A 33 6.15 19.98 -25.42
N HIS A 34 5.73 18.89 -26.05
CA HIS A 34 4.71 18.93 -27.10
C HIS A 34 3.30 19.08 -26.50
N GLY A 35 2.59 20.15 -26.89
CA GLY A 35 1.16 20.34 -26.61
C GLY A 35 0.82 20.38 -25.11
N ASN A 36 -0.03 19.46 -24.67
CA ASN A 36 -0.58 19.43 -23.30
C ASN A 36 0.32 18.71 -22.28
N TYR A 37 1.51 18.25 -22.68
CA TYR A 37 2.46 17.64 -21.74
C TYR A 37 3.25 18.74 -21.01
N LYS A 38 3.32 18.69 -19.69
CA LYS A 38 3.99 19.68 -18.83
C LYS A 38 4.94 18.97 -17.86
N ALA A 39 6.13 19.54 -17.69
CA ALA A 39 7.05 19.28 -16.59
C ALA A 39 7.38 20.64 -15.97
N VAL A 40 6.66 21.02 -14.91
CA VAL A 40 6.65 22.39 -14.38
C VAL A 40 6.64 22.42 -12.86
N THR A 41 7.23 23.47 -12.30
CA THR A 41 7.04 23.84 -10.90
C THR A 41 5.69 24.52 -10.73
N ILE A 42 4.90 24.05 -9.77
CA ILE A 42 3.67 24.68 -9.32
C ILE A 42 4.02 25.68 -8.24
N THR A 43 3.87 26.96 -8.54
CA THR A 43 4.08 28.03 -7.56
C THR A 43 3.00 27.98 -6.49
N MET A 44 3.40 28.17 -5.23
CA MET A 44 2.50 28.32 -4.10
C MET A 44 1.99 29.76 -4.04
N ASP A 45 0.68 29.93 -3.88
CA ASP A 45 0.05 31.23 -3.65
C ASP A 45 0.42 31.78 -2.26
N GLN A 46 0.50 30.90 -1.26
CA GLN A 46 0.94 31.23 0.09
C GLN A 46 1.85 30.12 0.64
N ASN A 47 3.09 30.47 0.99
CA ASN A 47 4.06 29.54 1.59
C ASN A 47 4.08 29.69 3.11
N VAL A 48 3.02 29.22 3.78
CA VAL A 48 2.88 29.30 5.23
C VAL A 48 2.58 27.93 5.86
N PRO A 49 3.06 27.64 7.09
CA PRO A 49 2.68 26.42 7.80
C PRO A 49 1.16 26.35 8.04
N TYR A 50 0.62 25.13 8.10
CA TYR A 50 -0.80 24.90 8.37
C TYR A 50 -1.71 25.68 7.40
N ALA A 51 -1.36 25.68 6.12
CA ALA A 51 -2.22 26.13 5.04
C ALA A 51 -2.95 24.92 4.44
N LYS A 52 -4.27 24.99 4.33
CA LYS A 52 -5.02 24.07 3.47
C LYS A 52 -5.07 24.68 2.08
N THR A 53 -4.50 23.96 1.13
CA THR A 53 -4.37 24.42 -0.26
C THR A 53 -5.00 23.41 -1.20
N LEU A 54 -5.65 23.92 -2.24
CA LEU A 54 -6.08 23.14 -3.39
C LEU A 54 -5.14 23.42 -4.56
N ILE A 55 -4.76 22.38 -5.29
CA ILE A 55 -4.16 22.50 -6.62
C ILE A 55 -5.28 22.25 -7.63
N LEU A 56 -5.70 23.28 -8.35
CA LEU A 56 -6.71 23.15 -9.41
C LEU A 56 -6.16 22.29 -10.54
N LEU A 57 -6.83 21.19 -10.89
CA LEU A 57 -6.37 20.28 -11.93
C LEU A 57 -6.99 20.67 -13.27
N HIS A 58 -8.31 20.57 -13.38
CA HIS A 58 -9.04 20.96 -14.57
C HIS A 58 -10.52 21.26 -14.27
N GLU A 59 -11.13 22.06 -15.13
CA GLU A 59 -12.56 22.37 -15.13
C GLU A 59 -13.43 21.11 -15.27
N MET A 60 -14.51 21.08 -14.49
CA MET A 60 -15.59 20.11 -14.49
C MET A 60 -16.86 20.72 -15.08
N HIS A 61 -17.78 19.88 -15.54
CA HIS A 61 -19.09 20.35 -15.97
C HIS A 61 -19.86 20.98 -14.80
N ASN A 62 -20.60 22.05 -15.09
CA ASN A 62 -21.46 22.72 -14.10
C ASN A 62 -22.81 23.07 -14.73
N GLY A 63 -23.63 22.04 -14.97
CA GLY A 63 -24.96 22.19 -15.58
C GLY A 63 -24.98 22.35 -17.11
N SER A 64 -23.82 22.44 -17.77
CA SER A 64 -23.69 22.47 -19.23
C SER A 64 -22.58 21.54 -19.70
N ASN A 65 -22.70 21.02 -20.92
CA ASN A 65 -21.67 20.18 -21.51
C ASN A 65 -20.37 20.96 -21.73
N ILE A 66 -19.24 20.36 -21.34
CA ILE A 66 -17.91 20.93 -21.53
C ILE A 66 -17.06 20.12 -22.51
N ALA A 67 -16.07 20.78 -23.12
CA ALA A 67 -15.04 20.10 -23.91
C ALA A 67 -14.15 19.21 -23.03
N ILE A 68 -13.37 18.33 -23.66
CA ILE A 68 -12.47 17.42 -22.94
C ILE A 68 -11.39 18.20 -22.16
N ASN A 69 -11.38 17.93 -20.87
CA ASN A 69 -10.43 18.39 -19.87
C ASN A 69 -9.84 17.16 -19.16
N TYR A 70 -8.57 17.20 -18.77
CA TYR A 70 -7.93 16.07 -18.10
C TYR A 70 -6.67 16.48 -17.35
N ALA A 71 -6.32 15.70 -16.33
CA ALA A 71 -5.01 15.71 -15.70
C ALA A 71 -4.56 14.27 -15.48
N VAL A 72 -3.47 13.88 -16.14
CA VAL A 72 -2.85 12.56 -16.08
C VAL A 72 -1.36 12.75 -15.83
N GLY A 73 -0.91 12.48 -14.62
CA GLY A 73 0.49 12.70 -14.26
C GLY A 73 0.75 12.61 -12.78
N THR A 74 1.96 12.99 -12.42
CA THR A 74 2.48 12.90 -11.06
C THR A 74 2.71 14.30 -10.52
N ILE A 75 2.18 14.58 -9.31
CA ILE A 75 2.56 15.73 -8.50
C ILE A 75 3.49 15.24 -7.39
N MET A 76 4.66 15.82 -7.33
CA MET A 76 5.67 15.56 -6.30
C MET A 76 5.78 16.77 -5.39
N ALA A 77 5.82 16.51 -4.08
CA ALA A 77 6.17 17.49 -3.07
C ALA A 77 7.37 17.01 -2.29
N ILE A 78 8.30 17.92 -2.02
CA ILE A 78 9.39 17.66 -1.10
C ILE A 78 8.95 18.15 0.28
N ARG A 79 8.88 17.23 1.24
CA ARG A 79 8.54 17.51 2.63
C ARG A 79 9.77 17.57 3.52
N GLY A 80 9.72 18.47 4.49
CA GLY A 80 10.59 18.48 5.67
C GLY A 80 11.53 19.67 5.72
N SER A 81 12.13 19.88 6.90
CA SER A 81 13.29 20.74 7.12
C SER A 81 14.52 19.87 7.40
N THR A 82 15.68 20.48 7.61
CA THR A 82 16.92 19.80 8.04
C THR A 82 16.70 18.83 9.22
N ASN A 83 15.73 19.10 10.10
CA ASN A 83 15.46 18.30 11.30
C ASN A 83 14.31 17.29 11.15
N ALA A 84 13.57 17.28 10.04
CA ALA A 84 12.37 16.44 9.87
C ALA A 84 12.58 15.23 8.93
N TYR A 85 13.80 15.06 8.43
CA TYR A 85 14.17 14.18 7.31
C TYR A 85 13.39 14.51 6.02
N GLN A 86 14.08 14.58 4.89
CA GLN A 86 13.40 14.81 3.62
C GLN A 86 12.52 13.59 3.30
N ARG A 87 11.22 13.81 3.13
CA ARG A 87 10.27 12.77 2.77
C ARG A 87 9.66 13.12 1.41
N LEU A 88 9.67 12.15 0.50
CA LEU A 88 8.98 12.29 -0.78
C LEU A 88 7.49 12.07 -0.56
N ASN A 89 6.69 13.01 -1.07
CA ASN A 89 5.24 12.92 -1.12
C ASN A 89 4.82 12.95 -2.58
N VAL A 90 4.07 11.94 -3.00
CA VAL A 90 3.74 11.75 -4.41
C VAL A 90 2.25 11.49 -4.56
N ALA A 91 1.64 12.18 -5.51
CA ALA A 91 0.26 11.98 -5.94
C ALA A 91 0.23 11.68 -7.44
N ASP A 92 -0.16 10.47 -7.80
CA ASP A 92 -0.42 10.07 -9.17
C ASP A 92 -1.92 10.22 -9.47
N ILE A 93 -2.21 11.06 -10.45
CA ILE A 93 -3.56 11.52 -10.77
C ILE A 93 -3.91 11.02 -12.15
N ARG A 94 -5.10 10.44 -12.31
CA ARG A 94 -5.69 10.13 -13.61
C ARG A 94 -7.12 10.62 -13.59
N SER A 95 -7.38 11.70 -14.31
CA SER A 95 -8.69 12.36 -14.29
C SER A 95 -9.06 12.90 -15.66
N SER A 96 -10.36 12.89 -15.94
CA SER A 96 -10.92 13.55 -17.11
C SER A 96 -12.32 14.07 -16.85
N SER A 97 -12.70 15.11 -17.57
CA SER A 97 -14.06 15.64 -17.62
C SER A 97 -14.41 15.99 -19.06
N ALA A 98 -15.57 15.51 -19.50
CA ALA A 98 -16.12 15.80 -20.82
C ALA A 98 -17.64 15.67 -20.77
N TYR A 99 -18.32 16.46 -21.59
CA TYR A 99 -19.78 16.55 -21.57
C TYR A 99 -20.28 16.90 -20.16
N ASN A 100 -21.03 16.00 -19.54
CA ASN A 100 -21.59 16.13 -18.20
C ASN A 100 -21.05 15.09 -17.22
N THR A 101 -19.84 14.59 -17.46
CA THR A 101 -19.21 13.56 -16.62
C THR A 101 -17.80 13.93 -16.22
N THR A 102 -17.43 13.51 -15.01
CA THR A 102 -16.06 13.59 -14.48
C THR A 102 -15.72 12.25 -13.85
N ARG A 103 -14.55 11.71 -14.22
CA ARG A 103 -14.01 10.46 -13.68
C ARG A 103 -12.59 10.69 -13.17
N ALA A 104 -12.23 10.10 -12.04
CA ALA A 104 -10.85 10.17 -11.56
C ALA A 104 -10.42 8.99 -10.68
N SER A 105 -9.12 8.70 -10.72
CA SER A 105 -8.38 7.94 -9.73
C SER A 105 -7.23 8.77 -9.14
N LEU A 106 -6.86 8.43 -7.91
CA LEU A 106 -5.72 9.00 -7.20
C LEU A 106 -4.98 7.86 -6.50
N ALA A 107 -3.70 7.73 -6.80
CA ALA A 107 -2.78 6.96 -5.97
C ALA A 107 -1.87 7.93 -5.22
N SER A 108 -1.73 7.75 -3.92
CA SER A 108 -0.94 8.63 -3.07
C SER A 108 0.08 7.82 -2.29
N PHE A 109 1.29 8.34 -2.24
CA PHE A 109 2.39 7.83 -1.44
C PHE A 109 2.85 8.95 -0.50
N ASP A 110 2.49 8.84 0.79
CA ASP A 110 3.10 9.64 1.85
C ASP A 110 3.99 8.73 2.70
N GLY A 111 5.21 9.19 2.97
CA GLY A 111 6.15 8.51 3.88
C GLY A 111 5.74 8.55 5.35
N ASP A 112 4.65 9.25 5.71
CA ASP A 112 4.10 9.27 7.06
C ASP A 112 2.71 8.60 7.15
N ALA A 113 2.70 7.27 7.18
CA ALA A 113 1.49 6.45 7.26
C ALA A 113 0.71 6.58 8.60
N SER A 114 1.18 7.40 9.54
CA SER A 114 0.66 7.47 10.91
C SER A 114 -0.56 8.39 11.09
N SER A 115 -0.84 9.31 10.15
CA SER A 115 -1.98 10.23 10.26
C SER A 115 -2.94 10.13 9.09
N SER A 116 -4.23 9.94 9.39
CA SER A 116 -5.32 9.91 8.39
C SER A 116 -5.56 11.27 7.72
N THR A 117 -4.99 12.34 8.28
CA THR A 117 -5.09 13.72 7.80
C THR A 117 -3.98 14.13 6.84
N ALA A 118 -2.99 13.27 6.59
CA ALA A 118 -1.80 13.58 5.79
C ALA A 118 -1.80 13.00 4.37
N VAL A 119 -2.90 12.40 3.92
CA VAL A 119 -2.99 11.84 2.57
C VAL A 119 -3.57 12.83 1.58
N TRP A 120 -3.03 12.83 0.37
CA TRP A 120 -3.58 13.58 -0.75
C TRP A 120 -5.00 13.09 -1.04
N ALA A 121 -5.91 14.00 -1.37
CA ALA A 121 -7.30 13.67 -1.64
C ALA A 121 -7.84 14.48 -2.83
N LEU A 122 -8.79 13.91 -3.57
CA LEU A 122 -9.51 14.66 -4.60
C LEU A 122 -10.66 15.43 -3.96
N LYS A 123 -10.83 16.67 -4.41
CA LYS A 123 -11.94 17.55 -4.03
C LYS A 123 -12.54 18.21 -5.27
N THR A 124 -13.78 18.64 -5.14
CA THR A 124 -14.41 19.57 -6.08
C THR A 124 -14.48 20.95 -5.45
N CYS A 125 -14.42 22.00 -6.25
CA CYS A 125 -14.62 23.37 -5.80
C CYS A 125 -15.15 24.26 -6.92
N MET A 126 -15.73 25.41 -6.55
CA MET A 126 -16.01 26.50 -7.47
C MET A 126 -14.87 27.52 -7.38
N TYR A 127 -14.23 27.83 -8.51
CA TYR A 127 -13.21 28.87 -8.60
C TYR A 127 -13.56 29.87 -9.70
N ASN A 128 -13.69 31.16 -9.37
CA ASN A 128 -14.10 32.24 -10.30
C ASN A 128 -15.30 31.86 -11.18
N GLY A 129 -16.34 31.27 -10.58
CA GLY A 129 -17.58 30.89 -11.25
C GLY A 129 -17.54 29.58 -12.05
N LYS A 130 -16.38 28.93 -12.18
CA LYS A 130 -16.23 27.62 -12.82
C LYS A 130 -16.04 26.51 -11.80
N LYS A 131 -16.54 25.30 -12.10
CA LYS A 131 -16.35 24.13 -11.23
C LYS A 131 -15.05 23.41 -11.61
N TYR A 132 -14.28 22.94 -10.63
CA TYR A 132 -13.01 22.26 -10.85
C TYR A 132 -12.95 20.95 -10.08
N LEU A 133 -12.23 19.99 -10.67
CA LEU A 133 -11.60 18.92 -9.92
C LEU A 133 -10.26 19.45 -9.43
N ALA A 134 -9.98 19.29 -8.14
CA ALA A 134 -8.81 19.80 -7.48
C ALA A 134 -8.17 18.73 -6.60
N LEU A 135 -6.87 18.87 -6.38
CA LEU A 135 -6.13 18.04 -5.45
C LEU A 135 -5.94 18.78 -4.13
N HIS A 136 -6.40 18.19 -3.05
CA HIS A 136 -6.14 18.66 -1.70
C HIS A 136 -4.70 18.31 -1.30
N VAL A 137 -3.99 19.35 -0.89
CA VAL A 137 -2.67 19.23 -0.29
C VAL A 137 -2.82 18.86 1.20
N PRO A 138 -2.11 17.82 1.69
CA PRO A 138 -2.06 17.45 3.11
C PRO A 138 -1.79 18.63 4.06
N TYR A 139 -2.55 18.71 5.16
CA TYR A 139 -2.54 19.83 6.12
C TYR A 139 -1.71 19.52 7.38
N LEU A 140 -0.44 19.94 7.43
CA LEU A 140 0.43 19.73 8.59
C LEU A 140 1.64 20.72 8.57
N ALA A 141 2.43 20.77 9.64
CA ALA A 141 3.54 21.72 9.80
C ALA A 141 4.68 21.50 8.79
N ALA A 142 5.17 22.60 8.19
CA ALA A 142 6.38 22.66 7.35
C ALA A 142 6.42 21.70 6.14
N GLN A 143 5.26 21.36 5.57
CA GLN A 143 5.22 20.19 4.69
C GLN A 143 5.68 20.40 3.26
N HIS A 144 5.61 21.61 2.68
CA HIS A 144 5.89 21.77 1.25
C HIS A 144 6.67 23.04 0.93
N SER A 145 7.50 23.59 1.81
CA SER A 145 8.18 24.89 1.57
C SER A 145 9.08 24.93 0.32
N ALA A 146 9.39 23.78 -0.28
CA ALA A 146 10.15 23.63 -1.51
C ALA A 146 9.30 23.65 -2.80
N GLY A 147 7.97 23.82 -2.71
CA GLY A 147 7.08 23.82 -3.89
C GLY A 147 6.51 22.44 -4.24
N TYR A 148 5.71 22.42 -5.32
CA TYR A 148 5.27 21.18 -5.95
C TYR A 148 5.81 21.11 -7.39
N HIS A 149 6.04 19.91 -7.89
CA HIS A 149 6.43 19.68 -9.27
C HIS A 149 5.42 18.76 -9.94
N PHE A 150 4.91 19.16 -11.11
CA PHE A 150 4.05 18.32 -11.92
C PHE A 150 4.78 17.82 -13.16
N VAL A 151 4.64 16.53 -13.44
CA VAL A 151 5.05 15.92 -14.70
C VAL A 151 3.88 15.10 -15.26
N GLY A 152 3.41 15.45 -16.45
CA GLY A 152 2.34 14.70 -17.12
C GLY A 152 1.54 15.49 -18.15
N TRP A 153 0.43 14.90 -18.59
CA TRP A 153 -0.50 15.48 -19.55
C TRP A 153 -1.61 16.24 -18.82
N ILE A 154 -1.81 17.51 -19.15
CA ILE A 154 -2.90 18.30 -18.56
C ILE A 154 -3.51 19.28 -19.56
N LYS A 155 -4.84 19.32 -19.59
CA LYS A 155 -5.63 20.21 -20.43
C LYS A 155 -6.83 20.71 -19.63
N SER A 156 -7.05 22.02 -19.62
CA SER A 156 -8.31 22.58 -19.16
C SER A 156 -8.75 23.78 -19.99
N THR A 157 -10.06 23.96 -20.09
CA THR A 157 -10.74 25.19 -20.52
C THR A 157 -10.74 26.30 -19.45
N GLY A 158 -10.26 26.00 -18.24
CA GLY A 158 -10.07 26.95 -17.14
C GLY A 158 -8.62 26.96 -16.63
N GLU A 159 -8.46 27.25 -15.35
CA GLU A 159 -7.16 27.24 -14.66
C GLU A 159 -6.63 25.80 -14.48
N THR A 160 -5.30 25.63 -14.51
CA THR A 160 -4.64 24.34 -14.27
C THR A 160 -3.36 24.54 -13.47
N LEU A 161 -3.02 23.57 -12.62
CA LEU A 161 -1.83 23.59 -11.77
C LEU A 161 -1.71 24.91 -10.98
N LYS A 162 -2.84 25.41 -10.50
CA LYS A 162 -2.91 26.65 -9.72
C LYS A 162 -3.19 26.31 -8.27
N THR A 163 -2.35 26.81 -7.37
CA THR A 163 -2.57 26.70 -5.93
C THR A 163 -3.56 27.78 -5.50
N VAL A 164 -4.51 27.38 -4.65
CA VAL A 164 -5.45 28.29 -3.99
C VAL A 164 -5.60 27.84 -2.54
N THR A 165 -5.03 28.61 -1.64
CA THR A 165 -5.09 28.41 -0.20
C THR A 165 -6.45 28.88 0.30
N TYR A 166 -7.15 28.06 1.09
CA TYR A 166 -8.52 28.34 1.53
C TYR A 166 -8.67 28.43 3.05
N ASP A 167 -7.65 28.04 3.80
CA ASP A 167 -7.62 28.11 5.25
C ASP A 167 -6.16 28.21 5.70
N ILE A 168 -5.86 29.15 6.60
CA ILE A 168 -4.59 29.20 7.32
C ILE A 168 -4.90 29.17 8.80
N ASN A 169 -4.46 28.15 9.52
CA ASN A 169 -4.70 28.01 10.96
C ASN A 169 -6.18 28.20 11.36
N GLY A 170 -7.13 27.70 10.55
CA GLY A 170 -8.56 27.87 10.81
C GLY A 170 -9.16 29.21 10.36
N VAL A 171 -8.36 30.10 9.75
CA VAL A 171 -8.82 31.37 9.20
C VAL A 171 -9.10 31.19 7.70
N PRO A 172 -10.37 31.31 7.25
CA PRO A 172 -10.72 31.16 5.84
C PRO A 172 -10.01 32.18 4.94
N GLN A 173 -9.53 31.72 3.79
CA GLN A 173 -8.85 32.52 2.77
C GLN A 173 -9.63 32.47 1.45
N ASN A 174 -9.37 33.42 0.54
CA ASN A 174 -9.85 33.41 -0.84
C ASN A 174 -11.37 33.18 -1.02
N GLN A 175 -12.20 33.61 -0.06
CA GLN A 175 -13.64 33.31 -0.02
C GLN A 175 -14.43 33.89 -1.21
N ASP A 176 -13.97 35.00 -1.78
CA ASP A 176 -14.63 35.64 -2.93
C ASP A 176 -14.46 34.84 -4.23
N VAL A 177 -13.36 34.08 -4.34
CA VAL A 177 -12.95 33.40 -5.56
C VAL A 177 -13.06 31.88 -5.45
N LEU A 178 -13.07 31.32 -4.25
CA LEU A 178 -13.09 29.89 -3.98
C LEU A 178 -14.22 29.51 -3.01
N THR A 179 -15.19 28.74 -3.50
CA THR A 179 -16.36 28.31 -2.73
C THR A 179 -16.71 26.85 -3.00
N ASN A 180 -17.69 26.30 -2.27
CA ASN A 180 -18.25 24.95 -2.46
C ASN A 180 -17.19 23.83 -2.53
N ILE A 181 -16.20 23.88 -1.63
CA ILE A 181 -15.19 22.83 -1.51
C ILE A 181 -15.86 21.58 -0.93
N ALA A 182 -15.82 20.47 -1.67
CA ALA A 182 -16.40 19.18 -1.25
C ALA A 182 -15.47 18.03 -1.61
N ASP A 183 -15.55 16.93 -0.87
CA ASP A 183 -14.79 15.70 -1.19
C ASP A 183 -15.24 15.10 -2.52
N TYR A 184 -14.29 14.57 -3.28
CA TYR A 184 -14.56 13.76 -4.46
C TYR A 184 -14.06 12.35 -4.20
N THR A 185 -14.99 11.39 -4.16
CA THR A 185 -14.64 9.97 -4.06
C THR A 185 -14.18 9.48 -5.42
N PRO A 186 -12.91 9.02 -5.57
CA PRO A 186 -12.44 8.41 -6.81
C PRO A 186 -13.36 7.28 -7.24
N ASP A 187 -13.76 7.30 -8.51
CA ASP A 187 -14.77 6.38 -9.08
C ASP A 187 -14.18 5.47 -10.16
N MET A 188 -12.88 5.57 -10.39
CA MET A 188 -12.11 4.68 -11.27
C MET A 188 -11.27 3.72 -10.43
N ALA A 189 -11.42 2.42 -10.69
CA ALA A 189 -10.52 1.40 -10.16
C ALA A 189 -9.22 1.36 -10.98
N GLU A 190 -8.07 1.47 -10.31
CA GLU A 190 -6.78 1.22 -10.96
C GLU A 190 -6.47 -0.27 -10.95
N ASN A 191 -6.55 -0.90 -12.12
CA ASN A 191 -6.13 -2.29 -12.30
C ASN A 191 -4.67 -2.31 -12.75
N HIS A 192 -3.79 -2.83 -11.90
CA HIS A 192 -2.38 -3.04 -12.23
C HIS A 192 -2.19 -4.49 -12.69
N LEU A 193 -1.97 -4.69 -13.99
CA LEU A 193 -1.62 -6.01 -14.52
C LEU A 193 -0.14 -6.29 -14.20
N ALA A 194 0.12 -6.95 -13.07
CA ALA A 194 1.44 -7.43 -12.71
C ALA A 194 1.61 -8.90 -13.12
N GLY A 195 2.51 -9.18 -14.06
CA GLY A 195 2.87 -10.58 -14.38
C GLY A 195 3.63 -11.27 -13.24
N ARG A 196 4.37 -10.48 -12.44
CA ARG A 196 5.11 -10.93 -11.25
C ARG A 196 5.20 -9.80 -10.25
N LEU A 197 4.84 -10.08 -8.99
CA LEU A 197 4.99 -9.17 -7.86
C LEU A 197 6.08 -9.72 -6.92
N LEU A 198 7.16 -8.97 -6.73
CA LEU A 198 8.20 -9.28 -5.74
C LEU A 198 8.16 -8.21 -4.66
N VAL A 199 8.04 -8.62 -3.40
CA VAL A 199 8.07 -7.70 -2.27
C VAL A 199 9.18 -8.13 -1.31
N SER A 200 10.12 -7.24 -1.03
CA SER A 200 11.23 -7.50 -0.09
C SER A 200 10.83 -7.23 1.38
N GLY A 201 9.81 -6.39 1.59
CA GLY A 201 9.28 -6.01 2.90
C GLY A 201 8.06 -6.84 3.32
N ASN A 202 7.36 -6.34 4.34
CA ASN A 202 6.09 -6.89 4.80
C ASN A 202 4.92 -6.27 4.01
N VAL A 203 3.94 -7.08 3.62
CA VAL A 203 2.71 -6.65 2.95
C VAL A 203 1.56 -6.64 3.94
N GLY A 204 0.92 -5.48 4.12
CA GLY A 204 -0.32 -5.35 4.88
C GLY A 204 -1.52 -5.21 3.95
N ILE A 205 -2.52 -6.10 4.06
CA ILE A 205 -3.81 -5.97 3.39
C ILE A 205 -4.85 -5.65 4.46
N GLY A 206 -5.45 -4.45 4.41
CA GLY A 206 -6.38 -3.99 5.45
C GLY A 206 -5.73 -3.65 6.80
N THR A 207 -4.40 -3.62 6.88
CA THR A 207 -3.62 -3.25 8.07
C THR A 207 -2.43 -2.37 7.69
N ARG A 208 -2.09 -1.41 8.56
CA ARG A 208 -0.92 -0.53 8.40
C ARG A 208 0.33 -1.02 9.14
N ASN A 209 0.18 -2.01 10.02
CA ASN A 209 1.26 -2.57 10.82
C ASN A 209 1.36 -4.08 10.59
N PRO A 210 1.93 -4.52 9.45
CA PRO A 210 2.04 -5.94 9.14
C PRO A 210 3.08 -6.62 10.03
N GLN A 211 2.62 -7.54 10.90
CA GLN A 211 3.46 -8.28 11.86
C GLN A 211 4.23 -9.46 11.24
N ALA A 212 3.93 -9.81 9.98
CA ALA A 212 4.57 -10.87 9.23
C ALA A 212 4.81 -10.43 7.78
N LYS A 213 5.51 -11.26 6.99
CA LYS A 213 5.77 -10.97 5.56
C LYS A 213 4.51 -10.70 4.75
N LEU A 214 3.42 -11.37 5.10
CA LEU A 214 2.07 -11.07 4.63
C LEU A 214 1.15 -11.05 5.86
N ALA A 215 0.49 -9.92 6.11
CA ALA A 215 -0.51 -9.76 7.16
C ALA A 215 -1.82 -9.26 6.53
N VAL A 216 -2.91 -9.99 6.76
CA VAL A 216 -4.22 -9.70 6.18
C VAL A 216 -5.22 -9.51 7.32
N ASN A 217 -5.80 -8.31 7.39
CA ASN A 217 -6.94 -8.02 8.27
C ASN A 217 -8.23 -8.30 7.48
N GLY A 218 -8.60 -9.58 7.41
CA GLY A 218 -9.72 -10.07 6.61
C GLY A 218 -9.48 -11.48 6.09
N ASN A 219 -10.31 -11.91 5.15
CA ASN A 219 -10.25 -13.26 4.60
C ASN A 219 -9.29 -13.37 3.42
N ILE A 220 -8.60 -14.51 3.32
CA ILE A 220 -7.84 -14.91 2.14
C ILE A 220 -8.65 -16.00 1.42
N LEU A 221 -9.11 -15.71 0.20
CA LEU A 221 -9.73 -16.72 -0.66
C LEU A 221 -8.66 -17.28 -1.61
N ALA A 222 -8.33 -18.57 -1.45
CA ALA A 222 -7.37 -19.27 -2.29
C ALA A 222 -7.98 -20.58 -2.80
N LYS A 223 -7.57 -21.01 -3.99
CA LYS A 223 -7.91 -22.37 -4.48
C LYS A 223 -7.08 -23.44 -3.76
N GLU A 224 -5.83 -23.13 -3.45
CA GLU A 224 -4.88 -24.03 -2.78
C GLU A 224 -3.84 -23.20 -2.02
N VAL A 225 -3.40 -23.70 -0.87
CA VAL A 225 -2.26 -23.16 -0.10
C VAL A 225 -1.31 -24.31 0.17
N LYS A 226 -0.09 -24.22 -0.37
CA LYS A 226 0.99 -25.17 -0.08
C LYS A 226 1.91 -24.56 0.98
N VAL A 227 1.89 -25.12 2.17
CA VAL A 227 2.81 -24.72 3.25
C VAL A 227 3.99 -25.68 3.25
N LYS A 228 5.21 -25.14 3.16
CA LYS A 228 6.45 -25.90 3.31
C LYS A 228 7.08 -25.47 4.62
N THR A 229 7.09 -26.36 5.58
CA THR A 229 7.76 -26.17 6.87
C THR A 229 8.94 -27.14 6.95
N ASP A 230 9.85 -26.87 7.87
CA ASP A 230 10.93 -27.81 8.21
C ASP A 230 10.47 -28.83 9.27
N ILE A 231 9.15 -28.95 9.49
CA ILE A 231 8.57 -29.84 10.50
C ILE A 231 8.46 -31.25 9.93
N THR A 232 8.80 -32.24 10.75
CA THR A 232 8.72 -33.67 10.43
C THR A 232 7.27 -34.15 10.38
N VAL A 233 6.92 -34.89 9.33
CA VAL A 233 5.63 -35.58 9.21
C VAL A 233 5.56 -36.69 10.28
N PRO A 234 4.43 -36.87 11.00
CA PRO A 234 4.34 -37.73 12.17
C PRO A 234 4.38 -39.25 11.92
N ASP A 235 4.86 -39.72 10.76
CA ASP A 235 4.97 -41.14 10.42
C ASP A 235 5.71 -41.99 11.49
N TYR A 236 6.56 -41.36 12.31
CA TYR A 236 7.24 -41.97 13.44
C TYR A 236 6.29 -42.56 14.50
N VAL A 237 5.01 -42.19 14.51
CA VAL A 237 3.99 -42.80 15.39
C VAL A 237 3.89 -44.32 15.16
N PHE A 238 4.20 -44.78 13.94
CA PHE A 238 4.20 -46.20 13.59
C PHE A 238 5.53 -46.92 13.85
N ASP A 239 6.55 -46.22 14.37
CA ASP A 239 7.82 -46.86 14.70
C ASP A 239 7.64 -47.85 15.86
N PRO A 240 8.34 -49.02 15.85
CA PRO A 240 8.23 -50.01 16.93
C PRO A 240 8.66 -49.47 18.31
N GLU A 241 9.49 -48.43 18.33
CA GLU A 241 9.98 -47.77 19.54
C GLU A 241 9.05 -46.62 20.01
N TYR A 242 7.97 -46.34 19.27
CA TYR A 242 7.04 -45.27 19.63
C TYR A 242 6.20 -45.66 20.85
N GLU A 243 6.30 -44.86 21.91
CA GLU A 243 5.55 -45.04 23.15
C GLU A 243 4.14 -44.45 23.04
N LEU A 244 3.18 -45.27 22.60
CA LEU A 244 1.77 -44.89 22.54
C LEU A 244 1.19 -44.72 23.96
N SER A 245 0.73 -43.51 24.29
CA SER A 245 0.12 -43.22 25.59
C SER A 245 -1.11 -44.10 25.87
N PRO A 246 -1.22 -44.77 27.02
CA PRO A 246 -2.40 -45.54 27.38
C PRO A 246 -3.69 -44.68 27.41
N LEU A 247 -4.81 -45.23 26.93
CA LEU A 247 -6.10 -44.51 26.92
C LEU A 247 -6.54 -44.02 28.31
N ALA A 248 -6.15 -44.71 29.39
CA ALA A 248 -6.44 -44.27 30.76
C ALA A 248 -5.71 -42.97 31.13
N GLU A 249 -4.48 -42.79 30.66
CA GLU A 249 -3.71 -41.56 30.86
C GLU A 249 -4.29 -40.41 30.02
N VAL A 250 -4.65 -40.70 28.77
CA VAL A 250 -5.34 -39.73 27.90
C VAL A 250 -6.67 -39.30 28.51
N GLU A 251 -7.46 -40.24 29.06
CA GLU A 251 -8.72 -39.96 29.74
C GLU A 251 -8.52 -39.04 30.96
N ALA A 252 -7.52 -39.34 31.79
CA ALA A 252 -7.17 -38.51 32.94
C ALA A 252 -6.80 -37.09 32.51
N TYR A 253 -5.95 -36.96 31.48
CA TYR A 253 -5.55 -35.67 30.93
C TYR A 253 -6.74 -34.87 30.39
N VAL A 254 -7.63 -35.49 29.61
CA VAL A 254 -8.81 -34.81 29.05
C VAL A 254 -9.78 -34.38 30.16
N LYS A 255 -9.93 -35.18 31.23
CA LYS A 255 -10.74 -34.82 32.40
C LYS A 255 -10.21 -33.58 33.12
N GLU A 256 -8.88 -33.48 33.25
CA GLU A 256 -8.20 -32.37 33.94
C GLU A 256 -8.12 -31.11 33.07
N HIS A 257 -7.66 -31.24 31.82
CA HIS A 257 -7.26 -30.12 30.96
C HIS A 257 -8.30 -29.73 29.91
N ARG A 258 -9.30 -30.58 29.64
CA ARG A 258 -10.38 -30.33 28.66
C ARG A 258 -9.92 -30.15 27.20
N HIS A 259 -8.72 -30.62 26.87
CA HIS A 259 -8.21 -30.75 25.50
C HIS A 259 -7.31 -31.99 25.41
N LEU A 260 -6.93 -32.37 24.19
CA LEU A 260 -6.00 -33.48 23.97
C LEU A 260 -4.56 -33.07 24.36
N PRO A 261 -3.72 -34.04 24.77
CA PRO A 261 -2.29 -33.80 24.93
C PRO A 261 -1.69 -33.16 23.68
N GLU A 262 -0.72 -32.25 23.87
CA GLU A 262 0.01 -31.53 22.80
C GLU A 262 -0.82 -30.56 21.95
N ILE A 263 -2.14 -30.64 21.99
CA ILE A 263 -3.01 -29.66 21.34
C ILE A 263 -3.10 -28.42 22.26
N PRO A 264 -2.79 -27.22 21.76
CA PRO A 264 -2.88 -26.01 22.56
C PRO A 264 -4.33 -25.75 23.02
N PRO A 265 -4.53 -25.23 24.25
CA PRO A 265 -5.86 -24.90 24.73
C PRO A 265 -6.45 -23.71 23.97
N ALA A 266 -7.78 -23.63 23.92
CA ALA A 266 -8.49 -22.58 23.18
C ALA A 266 -8.06 -21.14 23.54
N ARG A 267 -7.73 -20.89 24.81
CA ARG A 267 -7.25 -19.58 25.30
C ARG A 267 -5.95 -19.13 24.64
N ASP A 268 -5.06 -20.07 24.32
CA ASP A 268 -3.76 -19.77 23.73
C ASP A 268 -3.94 -19.52 22.22
N ILE A 269 -4.82 -20.30 21.57
CA ILE A 269 -5.22 -20.09 20.17
C ILE A 269 -5.91 -18.73 19.97
N GLU A 270 -6.78 -18.33 20.90
CA GLU A 270 -7.49 -17.04 20.82
C GLU A 270 -6.52 -15.87 20.95
N LYS A 271 -5.48 -16.01 21.77
CA LYS A 271 -4.51 -14.95 22.04
C LYS A 271 -3.43 -14.86 20.96
N ASP A 272 -2.80 -15.97 20.60
CA ASP A 272 -1.59 -16.02 19.80
C ASP A 272 -1.85 -16.47 18.35
N GLY A 273 -3.07 -16.92 18.05
CA GLY A 273 -3.48 -17.44 16.75
C GLY A 273 -3.19 -18.94 16.59
N LEU A 274 -3.46 -19.45 15.38
CA LEU A 274 -3.27 -20.85 15.03
C LEU A 274 -2.25 -20.98 13.89
N ASP A 275 -1.16 -21.73 14.11
CA ASP A 275 -0.30 -22.14 13.01
C ASP A 275 -0.97 -23.29 12.23
N LEU A 276 -1.30 -23.00 10.97
CA LEU A 276 -2.02 -23.94 10.11
C LEU A 276 -1.23 -25.21 9.82
N ALA A 277 0.09 -25.11 9.65
CA ALA A 277 0.92 -26.27 9.33
C ALA A 277 1.17 -27.13 10.56
N GLU A 278 1.54 -26.51 11.68
CA GLU A 278 1.74 -27.23 12.94
C GLU A 278 0.46 -27.94 13.40
N MET A 279 -0.68 -27.25 13.36
CA MET A 279 -1.96 -27.85 13.75
C MET A 279 -2.35 -29.01 12.83
N ASN A 280 -2.17 -28.89 11.51
CA ASN A 280 -2.47 -30.00 10.61
C ASN A 280 -1.56 -31.22 10.86
N LEU A 281 -0.31 -31.01 11.22
CA LEU A 281 0.61 -32.10 11.58
C LEU A 281 0.27 -32.72 12.94
N LEU A 282 -0.09 -31.92 13.94
CA LEU A 282 -0.59 -32.42 15.23
C LEU A 282 -1.88 -33.22 15.06
N LEU A 283 -2.81 -32.73 14.24
CA LEU A 283 -4.04 -33.47 13.93
C LEU A 283 -3.74 -34.80 13.24
N LEU A 284 -2.78 -34.83 12.29
CA LEU A 284 -2.34 -36.07 11.65
C LEU A 284 -1.77 -37.05 12.68
N LYS A 285 -0.88 -36.59 13.56
CA LYS A 285 -0.33 -37.39 14.66
C LYS A 285 -1.44 -38.01 15.52
N LYS A 286 -2.44 -37.22 15.91
CA LYS A 286 -3.57 -37.71 16.73
C LYS A 286 -4.46 -38.70 15.98
N VAL A 287 -4.61 -38.56 14.66
CA VAL A 287 -5.31 -39.55 13.83
C VAL A 287 -4.54 -40.87 13.78
N GLU A 288 -3.21 -40.83 13.71
CA GLU A 288 -2.35 -42.02 13.70
C GLU A 288 -2.34 -42.74 15.06
N GLU A 289 -2.18 -41.99 16.16
CA GLU A 289 -2.30 -42.53 17.54
C GLU A 289 -3.68 -43.19 17.77
N LEU A 290 -4.76 -42.52 17.32
CA LEU A 290 -6.11 -43.06 17.39
C LEU A 290 -6.23 -44.37 16.58
N THR A 291 -5.59 -44.42 15.41
CA THR A 291 -5.57 -45.63 14.56
C THR A 291 -4.88 -46.79 15.28
N LEU A 292 -3.75 -46.55 15.97
CA LEU A 292 -3.08 -47.57 16.78
C LEU A 292 -3.96 -48.08 17.92
N HIS A 293 -4.66 -47.18 18.63
CA HIS A 293 -5.62 -47.60 19.66
C HIS A 293 -6.76 -48.45 19.11
N ILE A 294 -7.30 -48.11 17.93
CA ILE A 294 -8.33 -48.91 17.26
C ILE A 294 -7.80 -50.31 16.91
N ILE A 295 -6.57 -50.41 16.39
CA ILE A 295 -5.93 -51.70 16.09
C ILE A 295 -5.77 -52.54 17.38
N GLN A 296 -5.33 -51.94 18.48
CA GLN A 296 -5.22 -52.62 19.77
C GLN A 296 -6.57 -53.11 20.30
N LEU A 297 -7.63 -52.30 20.17
CA LEU A 297 -8.99 -52.66 20.58
C LEU A 297 -9.58 -53.78 19.71
N ALA A 298 -9.36 -53.76 18.40
CA ALA A 298 -9.78 -54.82 17.49
C ALA A 298 -9.14 -56.15 17.88
N GLY A 299 -7.82 -56.18 18.13
CA GLY A 299 -7.14 -57.39 18.59
C GLY A 299 -7.68 -57.94 19.92
N LYS A 300 -8.01 -57.06 20.89
CA LYS A 300 -8.66 -57.49 22.14
C LYS A 300 -10.05 -58.07 21.90
N THR A 301 -10.83 -57.48 21.00
CA THR A 301 -12.18 -57.94 20.66
C THR A 301 -12.13 -59.33 20.02
N ASP A 302 -11.23 -59.55 19.06
CA ASP A 302 -11.03 -60.85 18.42
C ASP A 302 -10.65 -61.94 19.44
N GLY A 303 -9.77 -61.59 20.39
CA GLY A 303 -9.39 -62.46 21.50
C GLY A 303 -10.58 -62.84 22.39
N LEU A 304 -11.35 -61.85 22.83
CA LEU A 304 -12.56 -62.06 23.65
C LEU A 304 -13.64 -62.86 22.92
N GLU A 305 -13.80 -62.68 21.61
CA GLU A 305 -14.70 -63.49 20.80
C GLU A 305 -14.22 -64.94 20.67
N GLY A 306 -12.92 -65.15 20.53
CA GLY A 306 -12.29 -66.46 20.56
C GLY A 306 -12.57 -67.20 21.87
N GLU A 307 -12.30 -66.54 23.00
CA GLU A 307 -12.58 -67.08 24.34
C GLU A 307 -14.08 -67.38 24.54
N ASN A 308 -14.96 -66.47 24.10
CA ASN A 308 -16.41 -66.70 24.14
C ASN A 308 -16.86 -67.89 23.29
N ARG A 309 -16.24 -68.12 22.12
CA ARG A 309 -16.53 -69.29 21.28
C ARG A 309 -16.15 -70.58 21.99
N GLU A 310 -14.98 -70.62 22.64
CA GLU A 310 -14.53 -71.80 23.39
C GLU A 310 -15.38 -72.07 24.64
N LEU A 311 -15.70 -71.03 25.42
CA LEU A 311 -16.61 -71.14 26.57
C LEU A 311 -17.99 -71.67 26.18
N ARG A 312 -18.53 -71.24 25.03
CA ARG A 312 -19.81 -71.74 24.53
C ARG A 312 -19.75 -73.22 24.15
N LYS A 313 -18.66 -73.69 23.53
CA LYS A 313 -18.47 -75.11 23.23
C LYS A 313 -18.45 -75.95 24.51
N LEU A 314 -17.62 -75.55 25.48
CA LEU A 314 -17.52 -76.23 26.78
C LEU A 314 -18.86 -76.28 27.52
N TYR A 315 -19.64 -75.21 27.47
CA TYR A 315 -20.96 -75.15 28.09
C TYR A 315 -21.95 -76.15 27.47
N GLU A 316 -21.98 -76.25 26.13
CA GLU A 316 -22.85 -77.22 25.43
C GLU A 316 -22.41 -78.67 25.70
N GLU A 317 -21.11 -78.94 25.76
CA GLU A 317 -20.58 -80.26 26.13
C GLU A 317 -21.04 -80.67 27.55
N LEU A 318 -20.92 -79.77 28.52
CA LEU A 318 -21.38 -79.99 29.90
C LEU A 318 -22.90 -80.21 29.99
N LYS A 319 -23.69 -79.49 29.19
CA LYS A 319 -25.14 -79.64 29.13
C LYS A 319 -25.56 -80.97 28.52
N SER A 320 -24.80 -81.48 27.56
CA SER A 320 -25.04 -82.79 26.93
C SER A 320 -24.75 -83.99 27.85
N HIS A 321 -24.05 -83.77 28.97
CA HIS A 321 -23.65 -84.79 29.95
C HIS A 321 -24.53 -84.81 31.22
N LYS A 322 -25.65 -84.08 31.24
CA LYS A 322 -26.69 -84.14 32.27
C LYS A 322 -27.96 -84.77 31.71
#